data_AF-A0AAV4UL48-F1
#
_entry.id   AF-A0AAV4UL48-F1
#
_cell.length_a   1.000
_cell.length_b   1.000
_cell.length_c   1.000
_cell.angle_alpha   90.00
_cell.angle_beta   90.00
_cell.angle_gamma   90.00
#
_symmetry.space_group_name_H-M   'P 1'
#
loop_
_entity.id
_entity.type
_entity.pdbx_description
1 polymer ?
#
loop_
_entity_poly.entity_id
_entity_poly.type
_entity_poly.pdbx_seq_one_letter_code
_entity_poly.pdbx_strand_id
1 'polypeptide(L)'
;MDVRSIPRLNDQEAHRALELLEEYHCKLTRPQDKQLRNAIERVIKIFKCRLFQALLDIQEFYEITLLDESKSIQQKTAETLQIACKWENSPPLSGLSYLSDNNKDELLLSEAFCRTAFSCLAGGIWTVSDTQNR
;
A
#
# COMPACT_ATOMS: atom_id res chain seq x y z
N MET A 1 -12.46 12.18 -23.32
CA MET A 1 -11.08 11.90 -22.89
C MET A 1 -10.82 10.43 -23.17
N ASP A 2 -9.82 10.11 -23.99
CA ASP A 2 -9.56 8.74 -24.47
C ASP A 2 -8.76 7.97 -23.41
N VAL A 3 -9.36 6.92 -22.83
CA VAL A 3 -8.80 6.10 -21.73
C VAL A 3 -7.61 5.26 -22.21
N ARG A 4 -7.38 5.17 -23.53
CA ARG A 4 -6.36 4.31 -24.14
C ARG A 4 -4.94 4.87 -24.12
N SER A 5 -4.73 6.09 -23.63
CA SER A 5 -3.43 6.76 -23.58
C SER A 5 -2.81 6.86 -22.17
N ILE A 6 -3.41 6.21 -21.17
CA ILE A 6 -2.76 6.07 -19.86
C ILE A 6 -1.54 5.16 -20.10
N PRO A 7 -0.30 5.62 -19.86
CA PRO A 7 0.85 4.74 -19.95
C PRO A 7 0.55 3.56 -19.03
N ARG A 8 0.41 2.36 -19.60
CA ARG A 8 0.48 1.14 -18.80
C ARG A 8 1.90 1.15 -18.29
N LEU A 9 2.10 1.67 -17.08
CA LEU A 9 3.22 1.25 -16.23
C LEU A 9 3.19 -0.26 -16.35
N ASN A 10 4.13 -0.85 -17.08
CA ASN A 10 4.16 -2.30 -17.24
C ASN A 10 4.16 -2.85 -15.81
N ASP A 11 3.28 -3.79 -15.48
CA ASP A 11 3.21 -4.31 -14.10
C ASP A 11 4.60 -4.80 -13.61
N GLN A 12 5.43 -5.23 -14.57
CA GLN A 12 6.85 -5.55 -14.38
C GLN A 12 7.71 -4.37 -13.90
N GLU A 13 7.45 -3.14 -14.33
CA GLU A 13 8.22 -1.94 -13.94
C GLU A 13 7.83 -1.43 -12.54
N ALA A 14 6.54 -1.50 -12.18
CA ALA A 14 6.07 -1.03 -10.88
C ALA A 14 6.54 -1.93 -9.74
N HIS A 15 6.47 -3.26 -9.91
CA HIS A 15 6.99 -4.22 -8.93
C HIS A 15 8.52 -4.16 -8.83
N ARG A 16 9.20 -4.01 -9.98
CA ARG A 16 10.65 -3.89 -10.06
C ARG A 16 11.18 -2.66 -9.34
N ALA A 17 10.44 -1.56 -9.29
CA ALA A 17 10.86 -0.36 -8.56
C ALA A 17 11.00 -0.62 -7.04
N LEU A 18 10.05 -1.35 -6.44
CA LEU A 18 10.11 -1.72 -5.03
C LEU A 18 11.19 -2.77 -4.76
N GLU A 19 11.32 -3.76 -5.65
CA GLU A 19 12.36 -4.80 -5.61
C GLU A 19 13.77 -4.20 -5.63
N LEU A 20 14.04 -3.23 -6.53
CA LEU A 20 15.33 -2.53 -6.59
C LEU A 20 15.65 -1.76 -5.30
N LEU A 21 14.63 -1.18 -4.66
CA LEU A 21 14.79 -0.45 -3.40
C LEU A 21 15.11 -1.41 -2.24
N GLU A 22 14.45 -2.56 -2.20
CA GLU A 22 14.74 -3.65 -1.26
C GLU A 22 16.14 -4.25 -1.49
N GLU A 23 16.53 -4.46 -2.74
CA GLU A 23 17.87 -4.96 -3.09
C GLU A 23 18.96 -3.97 -2.64
N TYR A 24 18.74 -2.68 -2.85
CA TYR A 24 19.66 -1.64 -2.39
C TYR A 24 19.74 -1.59 -0.86
N HIS A 25 18.59 -1.70 -0.16
CA HIS A 25 18.55 -1.80 1.30
C HIS A 25 19.40 -2.99 1.82
N CYS A 26 19.30 -4.16 1.19
CA CYS A 26 20.08 -5.35 1.55
C CYS A 26 21.59 -5.19 1.31
N LYS A 27 22.00 -4.37 0.34
CA LYS A 27 23.41 -4.08 0.05
C LYS A 27 24.07 -3.19 1.12
N LEU A 28 23.30 -2.45 1.92
CA LEU A 28 23.80 -1.57 2.98
C LEU A 28 24.17 -2.35 4.25
N THR A 29 25.27 -3.09 4.20
CA THR A 29 25.76 -3.92 5.31
C THR A 29 26.73 -3.20 6.24
N ARG A 30 27.31 -2.07 5.81
CA ARG A 30 28.33 -1.37 6.59
C ARG A 30 27.71 -0.62 7.78
N PRO A 31 28.39 -0.51 8.92
CA PRO A 31 27.89 0.22 10.09
C PRO A 31 27.61 1.71 9.80
N GLN A 32 28.37 2.30 8.88
CA GLN A 32 28.28 3.70 8.46
C GLN A 32 26.95 3.99 7.73
N ASP A 33 26.41 2.99 7.04
CA ASP A 33 25.20 3.11 6.24
C ASP A 33 23.92 2.91 7.05
N LYS A 34 24.02 2.67 8.37
CA LYS A 34 22.89 2.32 9.24
C LYS A 34 21.75 3.35 9.18
N GLN A 35 22.06 4.64 9.15
CA GLN A 35 21.03 5.68 9.07
C GLN A 35 20.28 5.64 7.74
N LEU A 36 21.01 5.48 6.63
CA LEU A 36 20.42 5.35 5.30
C LEU A 36 19.57 4.08 5.17
N ARG A 37 20.08 2.95 5.67
CA ARG A 37 19.35 1.69 5.71
C ARG A 37 18.01 1.84 6.45
N ASN A 38 18.03 2.42 7.65
CA ASN A 38 16.82 2.66 8.43
C ASN A 38 15.85 3.63 7.72
N ALA A 39 16.36 4.65 7.03
CA ALA A 39 15.52 5.58 6.27
C ALA A 39 14.82 4.87 5.09
N ILE A 40 15.55 4.03 4.36
CA ILE A 40 14.99 3.25 3.24
C ILE A 40 13.98 2.22 3.75
N GLU A 41 14.29 1.52 4.84
CA GLU A 41 13.35 0.60 5.48
C GLU A 41 12.02 1.30 5.82
N ARG A 42 12.09 2.52 6.38
CA ARG A 42 10.89 3.33 6.66
C ARG A 42 10.11 3.66 5.39
N VAL A 43 10.79 4.04 4.30
CA VAL A 43 10.14 4.33 3.01
C VAL A 43 9.42 3.08 2.48
N ILE A 44 10.08 1.92 2.49
CA ILE A 44 9.50 0.65 2.05
C ILE A 44 8.28 0.29 2.89
N LYS A 45 8.39 0.39 4.23
CA LYS A 45 7.27 0.13 5.16
C LYS A 45 6.08 1.04 4.87
N ILE A 46 6.30 2.34 4.81
CA ILE A 46 5.23 3.33 4.55
C ILE A 46 4.57 3.04 3.20
N PHE A 47 5.36 2.77 2.16
CA PHE A 47 4.83 2.46 0.83
C PHE A 47 3.95 1.21 0.84
N LYS A 48 4.43 0.10 1.42
CA LYS A 48 3.65 -1.15 1.53
C LYS A 48 2.37 -0.97 2.34
N CYS A 49 2.43 -0.24 3.45
CA CYS A 49 1.26 0.09 4.26
C CYS A 49 0.22 0.91 3.46
N ARG A 50 0.66 1.91 2.68
CA ARG A 50 -0.23 2.70 1.80
C ARG A 50 -0.87 1.87 0.71
N LEU A 51 -0.09 0.99 0.07
CA LEU A 51 -0.60 0.08 -0.95
C LEU A 51 -1.67 -0.83 -0.36
N PHE A 52 -1.42 -1.40 0.83
CA PHE A 52 -2.37 -2.28 1.48
C PHE A 52 -3.66 -1.55 1.87
N GLN A 53 -3.57 -0.34 2.42
CA GLN A 53 -4.76 0.47 2.73
C GLN A 53 -5.60 0.73 1.47
N ALA A 54 -4.96 1.09 0.35
CA ALA A 54 -5.66 1.32 -0.91
C ALA A 54 -6.37 0.03 -1.41
N LEU A 55 -5.76 -1.14 -1.20
CA LEU A 55 -6.37 -2.43 -1.54
C LEU A 55 -7.56 -2.77 -0.62
N LEU A 56 -7.46 -2.47 0.67
CA LEU A 56 -8.57 -2.65 1.60
C LEU A 56 -9.74 -1.73 1.27
N ASP A 57 -9.49 -0.46 0.95
CA ASP A 57 -10.54 0.48 0.55
C ASP A 57 -11.31 -0.03 -0.69
N ILE A 58 -10.60 -0.67 -1.64
CA ILE A 58 -11.22 -1.34 -2.80
C ILE A 58 -12.04 -2.56 -2.37
N GLN A 59 -11.50 -3.41 -1.49
CA GLN A 59 -12.18 -4.61 -1.01
C GLN A 59 -13.46 -4.25 -0.23
N GLU A 60 -13.38 -3.29 0.69
CA GLU A 60 -14.51 -2.79 1.46
C GLU A 60 -15.61 -2.25 0.53
N PHE A 61 -15.25 -1.44 -0.46
CA PHE A 61 -16.19 -0.97 -1.48
C PHE A 61 -16.83 -2.13 -2.25
N TYR A 62 -16.04 -3.13 -2.66
CA TYR A 62 -16.55 -4.30 -3.36
C TYR A 62 -17.58 -5.06 -2.51
N GLU A 63 -17.31 -5.25 -1.23
CA GLU A 63 -18.19 -5.99 -0.30
C GLU A 63 -19.46 -5.19 0.05
N ILE A 64 -19.31 -3.92 0.43
CA ILE A 64 -20.42 -3.10 0.93
C ILE A 64 -21.32 -2.61 -0.21
N THR A 65 -20.76 -2.33 -1.39
CA THR A 65 -21.52 -1.77 -2.51
C THR A 65 -21.81 -2.81 -3.58
N LEU A 66 -20.80 -3.52 -4.07
CA LEU A 66 -20.96 -4.36 -5.27
C LEU A 66 -21.56 -5.73 -4.95
N LEU A 67 -21.19 -6.36 -3.84
CA LEU A 67 -21.74 -7.66 -3.40
C LEU A 67 -23.10 -7.53 -2.70
N ASP A 68 -23.52 -6.34 -2.28
CA ASP A 68 -24.82 -6.16 -1.63
C ASP A 68 -25.97 -6.35 -2.63
N GLU A 69 -26.68 -7.48 -2.54
CA GLU A 69 -27.82 -7.81 -3.39
C GLU A 69 -29.07 -6.97 -3.11
N SER A 70 -29.14 -6.30 -1.96
CA SER A 70 -30.26 -5.42 -1.60
C SER A 70 -30.21 -4.06 -2.31
N LYS A 71 -29.03 -3.66 -2.81
CA LYS A 71 -28.83 -2.41 -3.54
C LYS A 71 -29.22 -2.55 -5.01
N SER A 72 -30.02 -1.60 -5.49
CA SER A 72 -30.33 -1.48 -6.92
C SER A 72 -29.08 -1.12 -7.73
N ILE A 73 -29.10 -1.44 -9.03
CA ILE A 73 -28.02 -1.06 -9.94
C ILE A 73 -27.78 0.45 -9.92
N GLN A 74 -28.84 1.26 -9.86
CA GLN A 74 -28.74 2.73 -9.82
C GLN A 74 -28.03 3.20 -8.56
N GLN A 75 -28.32 2.59 -7.41
CA GLN A 75 -27.64 2.89 -6.15
C GLN A 75 -26.16 2.50 -6.21
N LYS A 76 -25.85 1.29 -6.70
CA LYS A 76 -24.46 0.85 -6.90
C LYS A 76 -23.69 1.80 -7.82
N THR A 77 -24.30 2.24 -8.92
CA THR A 77 -23.69 3.22 -9.83
C THR A 77 -23.42 4.55 -9.13
N ALA A 78 -24.37 5.07 -8.35
CA ALA A 78 -24.19 6.32 -7.62
C ALA A 78 -23.05 6.23 -6.59
N GLU A 79 -23.01 5.17 -5.80
CA GLU A 79 -21.94 4.93 -4.81
C GLU A 79 -20.57 4.74 -5.49
N THR A 80 -20.53 4.05 -6.64
CA THR A 80 -19.31 3.87 -7.44
C THR A 80 -18.77 5.20 -7.98
N LEU A 81 -19.65 6.09 -8.45
CA LEU A 81 -19.24 7.42 -8.92
C LEU A 81 -18.73 8.28 -7.75
N GLN A 82 -19.36 8.18 -6.58
CA GLN A 82 -18.92 8.91 -5.39
C GLN A 82 -17.52 8.49 -4.95
N ILE A 83 -17.21 7.19 -4.90
CA ILE A 83 -15.87 6.73 -4.51
C ILE A 83 -14.81 7.12 -5.56
N ALA A 84 -15.15 7.07 -6.84
CA ALA A 84 -14.27 7.55 -7.90
C ALA A 84 -13.94 9.05 -7.73
N CYS A 85 -14.96 9.90 -7.57
CA CYS A 85 -14.75 11.33 -7.32
C CYS A 85 -13.96 11.58 -6.02
N LYS A 86 -14.16 10.78 -4.97
CA LYS A 86 -13.38 10.88 -3.73
C LYS A 86 -11.90 10.61 -3.99
N TRP A 87 -11.57 9.57 -4.74
CA TRP A 87 -10.18 9.22 -5.07
C TRP A 87 -9.51 10.17 -6.05
N GLU A 88 -10.28 10.81 -6.94
CA GLU A 88 -9.76 11.88 -7.81
C GLU A 88 -9.32 13.12 -7.01
N ASN A 89 -10.10 13.49 -5.98
CA ASN A 89 -9.81 14.66 -5.13
C ASN A 89 -8.82 14.36 -3.98
N SER A 90 -8.81 13.12 -3.50
CA SER A 90 -7.92 12.64 -2.45
C SER A 90 -7.47 11.22 -2.77
N PRO A 91 -6.39 11.05 -3.55
CA PRO A 91 -5.92 9.74 -3.93
C PRO A 91 -5.59 8.88 -2.70
N PRO A 92 -5.86 7.56 -2.74
CA PRO A 92 -5.57 6.64 -1.64
C PRO A 92 -4.10 6.68 -1.16
N LEU A 93 -3.18 7.09 -2.03
CA LEU A 93 -1.75 7.21 -1.74
C LEU A 93 -1.31 8.60 -1.25
N SER A 94 -2.18 9.61 -1.32
CA SER A 94 -1.88 11.02 -0.99
C SER A 94 -2.17 11.38 0.48
N GLY A 95 -3.03 10.63 1.16
CA GLY A 95 -3.62 10.98 2.47
C GLY A 95 -2.73 10.92 3.72
N LEU A 96 -1.40 11.05 3.62
CA LEU A 96 -0.51 10.97 4.80
C LEU A 96 0.42 12.18 4.93
N SER A 97 -0.08 13.38 4.65
CA SER A 97 0.56 14.61 5.13
C SER A 97 0.64 14.67 6.68
N TYR A 98 -0.13 13.83 7.39
CA TYR A 98 -0.18 13.75 8.85
C TYR A 98 0.95 12.94 9.50
N LEU A 99 1.68 12.10 8.73
CA LEU A 99 2.80 11.29 9.27
C LEU A 99 4.15 12.04 9.27
N SER A 100 4.13 13.35 9.04
CA SER A 100 5.36 14.17 9.08
C SER A 100 5.86 14.38 10.52
N ASP A 101 5.09 14.02 11.55
CA ASP A 101 5.48 14.23 12.93
C ASP A 101 6.22 13.02 13.50
N ASN A 102 7.39 13.31 14.08
CA ASN A 102 8.38 12.35 14.59
C ASN A 102 7.93 11.59 15.85
N ASN A 103 6.64 11.23 15.96
CA ASN A 103 6.13 10.55 17.14
C ASN A 103 6.11 9.03 16.97
N LYS A 104 6.86 8.33 17.82
CA LYS A 104 7.08 6.88 17.76
C LYS A 104 5.81 6.06 18.03
N ASP A 105 4.81 6.68 18.65
CA ASP A 105 3.58 6.00 19.07
C ASP A 105 2.59 5.78 17.92
N GLU A 106 2.63 6.59 16.87
CA GLU A 106 1.78 6.44 15.68
C GLU A 106 2.35 5.43 14.67
N LEU A 107 3.68 5.25 14.72
CA LEU A 107 4.36 4.15 14.05
C LEU A 107 3.87 2.79 14.56
N LEU A 108 3.46 2.68 15.83
CA LEU A 108 2.94 1.44 16.42
C LEU A 108 1.51 1.12 15.98
N LEU A 109 0.68 2.13 15.69
CA LEU A 109 -0.65 1.95 15.12
C LEU A 109 -0.57 1.54 13.64
N SER A 110 0.34 2.16 12.88
CA SER A 110 0.67 1.72 11.52
C SER A 110 1.36 0.35 11.50
N GLU A 111 2.26 0.04 12.45
CA GLU A 111 2.86 -1.29 12.58
C GLU A 111 1.86 -2.34 13.04
N ALA A 112 0.89 -2.03 13.91
CA ALA A 112 -0.16 -2.96 14.29
C ALA A 112 -1.09 -3.25 13.10
N PHE A 113 -1.47 -2.22 12.36
CA PHE A 113 -2.23 -2.34 11.12
C PHE A 113 -1.46 -3.16 10.08
N CYS A 114 -0.18 -2.85 9.87
CA CYS A 114 0.66 -3.55 8.90
C CYS A 114 1.03 -4.97 9.36
N ARG A 115 1.24 -5.26 10.65
CA ARG A 115 1.45 -6.62 11.15
C ARG A 115 0.20 -7.49 10.99
N THR A 116 -0.98 -6.92 11.20
CA THR A 116 -2.26 -7.62 10.99
C THR A 116 -2.49 -7.87 9.50
N ALA A 117 -2.26 -6.86 8.65
CA ALA A 117 -2.29 -6.95 7.20
C ALA A 117 -1.34 -8.02 6.62
N PHE A 118 -0.08 -8.01 7.08
CA PHE A 118 0.94 -8.98 6.67
C PHE A 118 0.58 -10.41 7.11
N SER A 119 -0.07 -10.59 8.27
CA SER A 119 -0.54 -11.91 8.71
C SER A 119 -1.67 -12.48 7.83
N CYS A 120 -2.56 -11.63 7.32
CA CYS A 120 -3.61 -12.03 6.38
C CYS A 120 -3.06 -12.37 4.99
N LEU A 121 -1.96 -11.74 4.57
CA LEU A 121 -1.29 -11.99 3.29
C LEU A 121 -0.21 -13.09 3.34
N ALA A 122 0.24 -13.52 4.52
CA ALA A 122 1.18 -14.63 4.66
C ALA A 122 0.60 -15.98 4.16
N GLY A 123 -0.70 -16.05 3.86
CA GLY A 123 -1.33 -17.18 3.17
C GLY A 123 -1.29 -17.13 1.63
N GLY A 124 -0.83 -16.03 1.02
CA GLY A 124 -0.83 -15.87 -0.43
C GLY A 124 0.08 -14.75 -0.93
N ILE A 125 1.10 -15.14 -1.70
CA ILE A 125 1.86 -14.33 -2.69
C ILE A 125 3.07 -13.50 -2.18
N TRP A 126 3.19 -13.11 -0.90
CA TRP A 126 4.38 -12.36 -0.41
C TRP A 126 5.20 -13.09 0.66
N THR A 127 5.73 -14.28 0.35
CA THR A 127 6.74 -14.93 1.20
C THR A 127 8.14 -14.51 0.75
N VAL A 128 8.58 -13.31 1.12
CA VAL A 128 10.01 -12.99 1.11
C VAL A 128 10.61 -13.51 2.41
N SER A 129 11.09 -14.76 2.32
CA SER A 129 12.29 -15.30 2.98
C SER A 129 12.72 -14.67 4.32
N ASP A 130 11.93 -14.87 5.38
CA ASP A 130 12.48 -14.92 6.72
C ASP A 130 13.25 -16.24 6.89
N THR A 131 14.52 -16.23 6.49
CA THR A 131 15.51 -17.09 7.13
C THR A 131 16.46 -16.21 7.90
N GLN A 132 15.98 -15.82 9.08
CA GLN A 132 16.79 -15.67 10.26
C GLN A 132 17.81 -16.83 10.33
N ASN A 133 19.09 -16.54 10.10
CA ASN A 133 20.20 -17.36 10.59
C ASN A 133 21.30 -16.38 11.02
N ARG A 134 21.29 -15.97 12.29
CA ARG A 134 22.04 -16.58 13.41
C ARG A 134 23.53 -16.25 13.33
#